data_AF-A0A928P6E1-F1
#
_entry.id   AF-A0A928P6E1-F1
#
_cell.length_a   1.000
_cell.length_b   1.000
_cell.length_c   1.000
_cell.angle_alpha   90.00
_cell.angle_beta   90.00
_cell.angle_gamma   90.00
#
_symmetry.space_group_name_H-M   'P 1'
#
loop_
_entity.id
_entity.type
_entity.pdbx_description
1 polymer ?
#
loop_
_entity_poly.entity_id
_entity_poly.type
_entity_poly.pdbx_seq_one_letter_code
_entity_poly.pdbx_strand_id
1 'polypeptide(L)' 'VSVMVRGDVGAVNAATEAGGAAAAKLGEIVAIHVIPRPHADVEKILPIIK' A
#
# COMPACT_ATOMS: atom_id res chain seq x y z
N VAL A 1 5.53 -9.34 6.77
CA VAL A 1 4.09 -8.98 6.83
C VAL A 1 3.88 -7.80 5.91
N SER A 2 2.84 -7.82 5.08
CA SER A 2 2.55 -6.73 4.12
C SER A 2 1.13 -6.24 4.34
N VAL A 3 0.94 -4.92 4.39
CA VAL A 3 -0.36 -4.26 4.56
C VAL A 3 -0.73 -3.59 3.25
N MET A 4 -1.99 -3.65 2.86
CA MET A 4 -2.51 -3.04 1.64
C MET A 4 -3.63 -2.07 1.97
N VAL A 5 -3.68 -0.95 1.26
CA VAL A 5 -4.70 0.09 1.42
C VAL A 5 -5.28 0.40 0.05
N ARG A 6 -6.61 0.52 -0.04
CA ARG A 6 -7.32 0.87 -1.27
C ARG A 6 -8.00 2.23 -1.11
N GLY A 7 -8.08 2.98 -2.20
CA GLY A 7 -8.74 4.29 -2.25
C GLY A 7 -8.33 5.05 -3.51
N ASP A 8 -8.66 6.34 -3.54
CA ASP A 8 -8.20 7.23 -4.61
C ASP A 8 -6.68 7.41 -4.57
N VAL A 9 -6.06 7.59 -5.73
CA VAL A 9 -4.59 7.66 -5.87
C VAL A 9 -3.96 8.68 -4.91
N GLY A 10 -4.60 9.84 -4.72
CA GLY A 10 -4.11 10.87 -3.79
C GLY A 10 -4.15 10.43 -2.33
N ALA A 11 -5.23 9.76 -1.92
CA ALA A 11 -5.38 9.25 -0.56
C ALA A 11 -4.39 8.11 -0.27
N VAL A 12 -4.24 7.17 -1.22
CA VAL A 12 -3.31 6.05 -1.08
C VAL A 12 -1.87 6.54 -1.03
N ASN A 13 -1.49 7.49 -1.90
CA ASN A 13 -0.13 8.03 -1.90
C ASN A 13 0.24 8.68 -0.55
N ALA A 14 -0.66 9.52 -0.01
CA ALA A 14 -0.45 10.16 1.29
C ALA A 14 -0.39 9.14 2.45
N ALA A 15 -1.28 8.15 2.45
CA ALA A 15 -1.30 7.10 3.47
C ALA A 15 -0.01 6.26 3.45
N THR A 16 0.46 5.91 2.26
CA THR A 16 1.67 5.12 2.05
C THR A 16 2.93 5.88 2.49
N GLU A 17 3.02 7.17 2.19
CA GLU A 17 4.15 8.02 2.61
C GLU A 17 4.18 8.22 4.13
N ALA A 18 3.03 8.52 4.75
CA ALA A 18 2.90 8.65 6.19
C ALA A 18 3.20 7.33 6.93
N GLY A 19 2.67 6.21 6.42
CA GLY A 19 2.92 4.88 6.96
C GLY A 19 4.38 4.47 6.84
N GLY A 20 5.03 4.77 5.71
CA GLY A 20 6.45 4.55 5.51
C GLY A 20 7.32 5.32 6.50
N ALA A 21 7.06 6.63 6.66
CA ALA A 21 7.82 7.45 7.60
C ALA A 21 7.64 7.00 9.07
N ALA A 22 6.48 6.48 9.44
CA ALA A 22 6.22 5.93 10.77
C ALA A 22 6.88 4.57 10.97
N ALA A 23 6.74 3.65 10.01
CA ALA A 23 7.31 2.31 10.07
C ALA A 23 8.85 2.32 10.06
N ALA A 24 9.47 3.27 9.34
CA ALA A 24 10.92 3.39 9.26
C ALA A 24 11.56 3.76 10.61
N LYS A 25 10.80 4.39 11.51
CA LYS A 25 11.25 4.70 12.86
C LYS A 25 11.18 3.51 13.81
N LEU A 26 10.33 2.53 13.50
CA LEU A 26 10.07 1.36 14.34
C LEU A 26 10.88 0.14 13.90
N GLY A 27 11.30 0.08 12.64
CA GLY A 27 12.08 -1.03 12.10
C GLY A 27 12.42 -0.89 10.63
N GLU A 28 12.84 -2.00 10.01
CA GLU A 28 13.27 -2.03 8.61
C GLU A 28 12.07 -2.15 7.66
N ILE A 29 12.04 -1.28 6.64
CA ILE A 29 11.08 -1.35 5.55
C ILE A 29 11.78 -1.91 4.32
N VAL A 30 11.23 -2.99 3.77
CA VAL A 30 11.75 -3.63 2.56
C VAL A 30 11.28 -2.90 1.29
N ALA A 31 10.00 -2.54 1.23
CA ALA A 31 9.42 -1.92 0.04
C ALA A 31 8.16 -1.12 0.34
N ILE A 32 7.98 -0.05 -0.44
CA ILE A 32 6.79 0.81 -0.45
C ILE A 32 6.42 1.03 -1.92
N HIS A 33 5.16 0.78 -2.28
CA HIS A 33 4.71 0.93 -3.66
C HIS A 33 3.24 1.32 -3.76
N VAL A 34 2.94 2.18 -4.71
CA VAL A 34 1.58 2.62 -5.05
C VAL A 34 1.31 2.22 -6.49
N ILE A 35 0.18 1.55 -6.73
CA ILE A 35 -0.28 1.15 -8.06
C ILE A 35 -1.54 1.98 -8.37
N PRO A 36 -1.45 3.05 -9.18
CA PRO A 36 -2.58 3.95 -9.41
C PRO A 36 -3.74 3.30 -10.16
N ARG A 37 -3.44 2.36 -11.06
CA ARG A 37 -4.44 1.63 -11.85
C ARG A 37 -4.02 0.16 -11.96
N PRO A 38 -4.43 -0.69 -11.01
CA PRO A 38 -4.17 -2.13 -11.11
C PRO A 38 -4.97 -2.72 -12.28
N HIS A 39 -4.40 -3.72 -12.95
CA HIS A 39 -5.13 -4.50 -13.95
C HIS A 39 -6.16 -5.40 -13.26
N ALA A 40 -7.31 -5.66 -13.89
CA ALA A 40 -8.42 -6.41 -13.28
C ALA A 40 -8.04 -7.83 -12.82
N ASP A 41 -7.05 -8.45 -13.46
CA ASP A 41 -6.55 -9.77 -13.04
C ASP A 41 -5.67 -9.72 -11.79
N VAL A 42 -5.03 -8.58 -11.51
CA VAL A 42 -4.25 -8.38 -10.28
C VAL A 42 -5.18 -8.31 -9.08
N GLU A 43 -6.37 -7.70 -9.23
CA GLU A 43 -7.36 -7.62 -8.15
C GLU A 43 -7.87 -8.98 -7.68
N LYS A 44 -7.91 -9.99 -8.56
CA LYS A 44 -8.37 -11.36 -8.23
C LYS A 44 -7.36 -12.11 -7.35
N ILE A 45 -6.09 -11.75 -7.43
CA ILE A 45 -4.99 -12.43 -6.74
C ILE A 45 -4.66 -11.71 -5.42
N LEU A 46 -4.99 -10.42 -5.33
CA LEU A 46 -4.71 -9.62 -4.14
C LEU A 46 -5.69 -9.96 -3.00
N PRO A 47 -5.19 -10.14 -1.76
CA PRO A 47 -6.05 -10.34 -0.59
C PRO A 47 -7.06 -9.20 -0.43
N ILE A 48 -8.33 -9.58 -0.26
CA ILE A 48 -9.40 -8.64 0.11
C ILE A 48 -9.40 -8.59 1.62
N ILE A 49 -8.81 -7.53 2.17
CA ILE A 49 -8.88 -7.25 3.61
C ILE A 49 -10.36 -6.95 3.90
N LYS A 50 -10.97 -7.78 4.75
CA LYS A 50 -12.35 -7.63 5.22
C LYS A 50 -12.38 -6.83 6.51
#